data_AF-A0A6A5AVY7-F1
#
_entry.id   AF-A0A6A5AVY7-F1
#
_cell.length_a   1.000
_cell.length_b   1.000
_cell.length_c   1.000
_cell.angle_alpha   90.00
_cell.angle_beta   90.00
_cell.angle_gamma   90.00
#
_symmetry.space_group_name_H-M   'P 1'
#
loop_
_entity.id
_entity.type
_entity.pdbx_description
1 polymer ?
#
loop_
_entity_poly.entity_id
_entity_poly.type
_entity_poly.pdbx_seq_one_letter_code
_entity_poly.pdbx_strand_id
1 'polypeptide(L)'
;MDNDLHNNEDNQAVMPTDKALLEARLRALTEEWGLSPLGQNIAFLWLSKAATDDTGKLTRLRQWALMELNKQRRPPNMSPWQYGCPSLLPGLRSRPVWDEDMRTTFPWIHALEAAFPAIRDELLALKNDPSTFQPYRAPSWAGVKQVR
;
A
#
# COMPACT_ATOMS: atom_id res chain seq x y z
N MET A 1 65.80 -1.38 26.07
CA MET A 1 66.21 -1.52 24.67
C MET A 1 65.09 -2.27 23.97
N ASP A 2 63.87 -1.77 24.07
CA ASP A 2 63.26 -0.66 23.30
C ASP A 2 62.45 -1.32 22.18
N ASN A 3 61.17 -1.61 22.45
CA ASN A 3 60.04 -0.77 22.05
C ASN A 3 60.16 -0.33 20.59
N ASP A 4 59.41 -0.97 19.70
CA ASP A 4 58.71 -0.28 18.62
C ASP A 4 57.54 -1.14 18.11
N LEU A 5 56.43 -0.99 18.84
CA LEU A 5 55.09 -1.10 18.32
C LEU A 5 54.91 -0.01 17.24
N HIS A 6 54.78 -0.40 15.98
CA HIS A 6 54.08 0.44 15.01
C HIS A 6 52.76 -0.22 14.65
N ASN A 7 51.73 0.24 15.36
CA ASN A 7 50.33 0.16 14.98
C ASN A 7 50.19 0.62 13.51
N ASN A 8 49.80 -0.30 12.64
CA ASN A 8 48.98 0.05 11.47
C ASN A 8 47.53 -0.23 11.85
N GLU A 9 46.99 0.67 12.68
CA GLU A 9 45.56 0.94 12.72
C GLU A 9 45.16 1.66 11.43
N ASP A 10 43.88 1.58 11.08
CA ASP A 10 43.22 2.27 9.96
C ASP A 10 43.31 1.63 8.56
N ASN A 11 42.60 0.50 8.40
CA ASN A 11 41.55 0.44 7.39
C ASN A 11 40.59 -0.75 7.65
N GLN A 12 39.88 -0.75 8.78
CA GLN A 12 38.67 -1.56 8.88
C GLN A 12 37.61 -0.87 8.02
N ALA A 13 37.45 -1.34 6.78
CA ALA A 13 36.27 -1.08 6.00
C ALA A 13 35.06 -1.53 6.83
N VAL A 14 34.39 -0.58 7.47
CA VAL A 14 33.14 -0.80 8.18
C VAL A 14 32.16 -1.32 7.13
N MET A 15 31.96 -2.63 7.11
CA MET A 15 30.93 -3.25 6.29
C MET A 15 29.62 -2.52 6.60
N PRO A 16 28.91 -1.98 5.61
CA PRO A 16 27.66 -1.28 5.87
C PRO A 16 26.74 -2.24 6.61
N THR A 17 26.43 -1.91 7.87
CA THR A 17 25.50 -2.64 8.71
C THR A 17 24.23 -2.88 7.89
N ASP A 18 23.65 -4.07 7.95
CA ASP A 18 22.44 -4.47 7.17
C ASP A 18 21.34 -3.38 7.17
N LYS A 19 21.25 -2.62 8.27
CA LYS A 19 20.42 -1.44 8.44
C LYS A 19 20.74 -0.27 7.48
N ALA A 20 22.00 0.12 7.29
CA ALA A 20 22.39 1.21 6.40
C ALA A 20 22.11 0.86 4.93
N LEU A 21 22.32 -0.40 4.57
CA LEU A 21 21.95 -0.91 3.25
C LEU A 21 20.42 -0.90 3.04
N LEU A 22 19.65 -1.30 4.05
CA LEU A 22 18.19 -1.25 4.04
C LEU A 22 17.69 0.20 3.88
N GLU A 23 18.22 1.14 4.66
CA GLU A 23 17.85 2.56 4.58
C GLU A 23 18.14 3.15 3.21
N ALA A 24 19.30 2.83 2.61
CA ALA A 24 19.63 3.28 1.26
C ALA A 24 18.63 2.76 0.21
N ARG A 25 18.25 1.47 0.30
CA ARG A 25 17.27 0.88 -0.61
C ARG A 25 15.86 1.48 -0.42
N LEU A 26 15.47 1.76 0.82
CA LEU A 26 14.19 2.42 1.12
C LEU A 26 14.15 3.85 0.58
N ARG A 27 15.26 4.59 0.67
CA ARG A 27 15.35 5.94 0.12
C ARG A 27 15.18 5.93 -1.40
N ALA A 28 15.90 5.03 -2.08
CA ALA A 28 15.75 4.84 -3.53
C ALA A 28 14.30 4.49 -3.92
N LEU A 29 13.63 3.61 -3.16
CA LEU A 29 12.23 3.27 -3.39
C LEU A 29 11.30 4.50 -3.30
N THR A 30 11.49 5.36 -2.30
CA THR A 30 10.65 6.55 -2.12
C THR A 30 10.89 7.64 -3.16
N GLU A 31 12.07 7.67 -3.77
CA GLU A 31 12.40 8.61 -4.86
C GLU A 31 11.62 8.27 -6.14
N GLU A 32 11.36 6.99 -6.40
CA GLU A 32 10.58 6.53 -7.57
C GLU A 32 9.10 6.96 -7.52
N TRP A 33 8.59 7.39 -6.36
CA TRP A 33 7.17 7.69 -6.15
C TRP A 33 6.75 9.11 -6.59
N GLY A 34 7.69 9.95 -7.04
CA GLY A 34 7.38 11.30 -7.51
C GLY A 34 6.81 12.23 -6.42
N LEU A 35 7.07 11.91 -5.15
CA LEU A 35 6.66 12.73 -4.00
C LEU A 35 7.51 13.99 -3.90
N SER A 36 6.97 15.04 -3.26
CA SER A 36 7.76 16.22 -2.87
C SER A 36 8.87 15.83 -1.87
N PRO A 37 9.94 16.63 -1.70
CA PRO A 37 11.02 16.30 -0.76
C PRO A 37 10.54 16.06 0.69
N LEU A 38 9.52 16.81 1.13
CA LEU A 38 8.88 16.58 2.43
C LEU A 38 8.13 15.24 2.46
N GLY A 39 7.34 14.95 1.42
CA GLY A 39 6.60 13.70 1.29
C GLY A 39 7.53 12.47 1.24
N GLN A 40 8.65 12.57 0.52
CA GLN A 40 9.68 11.53 0.47
C GLN A 40 10.26 11.24 1.86
N ASN A 41 10.62 12.28 2.62
CA ASN A 41 11.16 12.10 3.96
C ASN A 41 10.14 11.47 4.92
N ILE A 42 8.87 11.89 4.85
CA ILE A 42 7.79 11.29 5.66
C ILE A 42 7.60 9.80 5.28
N ALA A 43 7.52 9.50 3.99
CA ALA A 43 7.39 8.13 3.50
C ALA A 43 8.57 7.26 3.97
N PHE A 44 9.80 7.74 3.80
CA PHE A 44 11.01 7.06 4.25
C PHE A 44 10.98 6.75 5.75
N LEU A 45 10.58 7.71 6.59
CA LEU A 45 10.48 7.51 8.04
C LEU A 45 9.47 6.39 8.40
N TRP A 46 8.29 6.41 7.77
CA TRP A 46 7.27 5.40 8.02
C TRP A 46 7.67 4.02 7.53
N LEU A 47 8.30 3.93 6.35
CA LEU A 47 8.80 2.67 5.82
C LEU A 47 9.95 2.11 6.65
N SER A 48 10.86 2.96 7.10
CA SER A 48 11.98 2.55 7.95
C SER A 48 11.44 1.98 9.27
N LYS A 49 10.50 2.69 9.91
CA LYS A 49 9.81 2.21 11.11
C LYS A 49 9.11 0.86 10.87
N ALA A 50 8.45 0.69 9.73
CA ALA A 50 7.76 -0.55 9.41
C ALA A 50 8.74 -1.71 9.13
N ALA A 51 9.81 -1.45 8.39
CA ALA A 51 10.80 -2.45 8.01
C ALA A 51 11.56 -2.99 9.23
N THR A 52 11.80 -2.14 10.23
CA THR A 52 12.49 -2.51 11.47
C THR A 52 11.54 -2.84 12.63
N ASP A 53 10.22 -2.91 12.41
CA ASP A 53 9.26 -3.23 13.48
C ASP A 53 9.41 -4.68 13.95
N ASP A 54 9.79 -4.84 15.22
CA ASP A 54 9.90 -6.11 15.95
C ASP A 54 8.68 -6.38 16.85
N THR A 55 7.82 -5.38 17.07
CA THR A 55 6.62 -5.50 17.91
C THR A 55 5.49 -6.30 17.25
N GLY A 56 5.58 -6.54 15.94
CA GLY A 56 4.58 -7.24 15.15
C GLY A 56 3.35 -6.39 14.79
N LYS A 57 3.24 -5.15 15.28
CA LYS A 57 2.11 -4.25 15.00
C LYS A 57 2.05 -3.83 13.53
N LEU A 58 3.20 -3.79 12.86
CA LEU A 58 3.32 -3.41 11.46
C LEU A 58 3.66 -4.60 10.55
N THR A 59 3.41 -5.84 10.98
CA THR A 59 3.78 -7.05 10.24
C THR A 59 3.36 -7.04 8.77
N ARG A 60 2.13 -6.61 8.46
CA ARG A 60 1.65 -6.54 7.06
C ARG A 60 2.43 -5.52 6.23
N LEU A 61 2.69 -4.35 6.82
CA LEU A 61 3.43 -3.28 6.18
C LEU A 61 4.91 -3.64 6.02
N ARG A 62 5.50 -4.32 7.01
CA ARG A 62 6.85 -4.88 6.94
C ARG A 62 6.98 -5.90 5.80
N GLN A 63 6.04 -6.85 5.71
CA GLN A 63 6.01 -7.84 4.63
C GLN A 63 5.88 -7.17 3.27
N TRP A 64 4.98 -6.19 3.14
CA TRP A 64 4.84 -5.43 1.91
C TRP A 64 6.10 -4.63 1.56
N ALA A 65 6.72 -3.93 2.51
CA ALA A 65 7.93 -3.16 2.27
C ALA A 65 9.10 -4.05 1.80
N LEU A 66 9.28 -5.23 2.42
CA LEU A 66 10.27 -6.21 1.97
C LEU A 66 9.99 -6.72 0.56
N MET A 67 8.72 -6.91 0.21
CA MET A 67 8.32 -7.31 -1.15
C MET A 67 8.65 -6.21 -2.17
N GLU A 68 8.29 -4.95 -1.92
CA GLU A 68 8.62 -3.83 -2.80
C GLU A 68 10.12 -3.68 -3.00
N LEU A 69 10.91 -3.76 -1.92
CA LEU A 69 12.37 -3.74 -1.97
C LEU A 69 12.93 -4.86 -2.85
N ASN A 70 12.31 -6.04 -2.84
CA ASN A 70 12.68 -7.19 -3.65
C ASN A 70 12.01 -7.21 -5.03
N LYS A 71 11.35 -6.11 -5.44
CA LYS A 71 10.63 -5.97 -6.71
C LYS A 71 9.56 -7.04 -6.91
N GLN A 72 9.03 -7.58 -5.82
CA GLN A 72 7.99 -8.60 -5.81
C GLN A 72 6.61 -7.93 -5.70
N ARG A 73 5.88 -7.90 -6.81
CA ARG A 73 4.55 -7.25 -6.86
C ARG A 73 3.43 -8.08 -6.22
N ARG A 74 3.64 -9.39 -6.05
CA ARG A 74 2.56 -10.33 -5.67
C ARG A 74 2.97 -11.18 -4.49
N PRO A 75 2.16 -11.21 -3.41
CA PRO A 75 2.36 -12.16 -2.32
C PRO A 75 2.26 -13.61 -2.83
N PRO A 76 2.96 -14.56 -2.19
CA PRO A 76 2.79 -15.98 -2.50
C PRO A 76 1.36 -16.45 -2.19
N ASN A 77 0.91 -17.50 -2.90
CA ASN A 77 -0.41 -18.13 -2.70
C ASN A 77 -1.62 -17.21 -2.93
N MET A 78 -1.48 -16.24 -3.82
CA MET A 78 -2.57 -15.33 -4.17
C MET A 78 -3.57 -15.95 -5.16
N SER A 79 -4.84 -15.60 -5.00
CA SER A 79 -5.89 -15.94 -5.98
C SER A 79 -5.58 -15.31 -7.34
N PRO A 80 -5.68 -16.07 -8.46
CA PRO A 80 -5.52 -15.53 -9.81
C PRO A 80 -6.45 -14.34 -10.12
N TRP A 81 -7.59 -14.26 -9.46
CA TRP A 81 -8.55 -13.15 -9.59
C TRP A 81 -8.02 -11.80 -9.10
N GLN A 82 -6.97 -11.80 -8.28
CA GLN A 82 -6.35 -10.59 -7.75
C GLN A 82 -5.18 -10.07 -8.59
N TYR A 83 -4.83 -10.75 -9.70
CA TYR A 83 -3.67 -10.39 -10.51
C TYR A 83 -3.76 -9.01 -11.19
N GLY A 84 -4.99 -8.49 -11.36
CA GLY A 84 -5.25 -7.15 -11.88
C GLY A 84 -5.21 -6.04 -10.82
N CYS A 85 -5.07 -6.38 -9.53
CA CYS A 85 -4.96 -5.38 -8.48
C CYS A 85 -3.57 -4.73 -8.54
N PRO A 86 -3.48 -3.39 -8.59
CA PRO A 86 -2.21 -2.69 -8.73
C PRO A 86 -1.31 -2.84 -7.50
N SER A 87 -1.89 -2.95 -6.30
CA SER A 87 -1.16 -3.11 -5.04
C SER A 87 -1.85 -4.13 -4.15
N LEU A 88 -1.05 -5.04 -3.59
CA LEU A 88 -1.51 -6.20 -2.86
C LEU A 88 -0.76 -6.29 -1.53
N LEU A 89 -1.46 -5.93 -0.45
CA LEU A 89 -0.93 -5.97 0.90
C LEU A 89 -1.04 -7.39 1.48
N PRO A 90 0.07 -8.03 1.87
CA PRO A 90 0.06 -9.33 2.51
C PRO A 90 -0.80 -9.36 3.78
N GLY A 91 -1.47 -10.49 4.01
CA GLY A 91 -2.23 -10.72 5.24
C GLY A 91 -3.56 -9.97 5.34
N LEU A 92 -3.98 -9.24 4.29
CA LEU A 92 -5.37 -8.78 4.17
C LEU A 92 -6.28 -9.94 3.77
N ARG A 93 -7.45 -10.01 4.41
CA ARG A 93 -8.48 -11.00 4.09
C ARG A 93 -9.06 -10.69 2.71
N SER A 94 -8.99 -11.65 1.80
CA SER A 94 -9.60 -11.59 0.47
C SER A 94 -10.81 -12.50 0.41
N ARG A 95 -11.97 -11.95 0.03
CA ARG A 95 -13.22 -12.69 -0.21
C ARG A 95 -14.00 -12.02 -1.35
N PRO A 96 -14.64 -12.81 -2.24
CA PRO A 96 -15.46 -12.26 -3.32
C PRO A 96 -16.78 -11.66 -2.81
N VAL A 97 -17.31 -12.20 -1.71
CA VAL A 97 -18.53 -11.72 -1.04
C VAL A 97 -18.24 -11.62 0.46
N TRP A 98 -18.76 -10.55 1.08
CA TRP A 98 -18.69 -10.32 2.52
C TRP A 98 -20.11 -10.47 3.07
N ASP A 99 -20.35 -11.56 3.83
CA ASP A 99 -21.70 -11.97 4.28
C ASP A 99 -22.15 -11.24 5.56
N GLU A 100 -23.08 -11.82 6.35
CA GLU A 100 -23.73 -11.20 7.51
C GLU A 100 -22.77 -10.62 8.56
N ASP A 101 -21.59 -11.22 8.74
CA ASP A 101 -20.50 -10.70 9.58
C ASP A 101 -19.90 -9.37 9.08
N MET A 102 -20.30 -8.88 7.91
CA MET A 102 -19.87 -7.61 7.36
C MET A 102 -20.34 -6.44 8.22
N ARG A 103 -21.56 -6.49 8.77
CA ARG A 103 -22.10 -5.41 9.62
C ARG A 103 -21.40 -5.31 10.97
N THR A 104 -20.97 -6.45 11.52
CA THR A 104 -20.17 -6.49 12.75
C THR A 104 -18.72 -6.07 12.49
N THR A 105 -18.15 -6.48 11.35
CA THR A 105 -16.79 -6.12 10.93
C THR A 105 -16.68 -4.65 10.55
N PHE A 106 -17.74 -4.07 9.97
CA PHE A 106 -17.80 -2.70 9.47
C PHE A 106 -19.04 -1.97 10.03
N PRO A 107 -18.98 -1.47 11.28
CA PRO A 107 -20.14 -0.89 11.96
C PRO A 107 -20.77 0.31 11.24
N TRP A 108 -20.01 1.02 10.41
CA TRP A 108 -20.49 2.16 9.64
C TRP A 108 -21.56 1.80 8.60
N ILE A 109 -21.70 0.52 8.23
CA ILE A 109 -22.75 0.05 7.31
C ILE A 109 -24.13 0.33 7.88
N HIS A 110 -24.31 0.22 9.21
CA HIS A 110 -25.60 0.52 9.84
C HIS A 110 -26.01 1.97 9.63
N ALA A 111 -25.05 2.91 9.71
CA ALA A 111 -25.31 4.32 9.45
C ALA A 111 -25.73 4.56 7.99
N LEU A 112 -25.08 3.86 7.05
CA LEU A 112 -25.41 3.94 5.62
C LEU A 112 -26.81 3.36 5.32
N GLU A 113 -27.14 2.21 5.88
CA GLU A 113 -28.46 1.56 5.72
C GLU A 113 -29.57 2.41 6.33
N ALA A 114 -29.36 3.02 7.50
CA ALA A 114 -30.32 3.93 8.12
C ALA A 114 -30.53 5.21 7.31
N ALA A 115 -29.47 5.72 6.66
CA ALA A 115 -29.53 6.90 5.80
C ALA A 115 -30.11 6.62 4.40
N PHE A 116 -30.39 5.36 4.06
CA PHE A 116 -30.82 4.97 2.71
C PHE A 116 -32.01 5.78 2.17
N PRO A 117 -33.10 6.05 2.94
CA PRO A 117 -34.21 6.84 2.42
C PRO A 117 -33.79 8.25 2.00
N ALA A 118 -32.95 8.92 2.80
CA ALA A 118 -32.46 10.26 2.49
C ALA A 118 -31.57 10.25 1.24
N ILE A 119 -30.63 9.31 1.15
CA ILE A 119 -29.74 9.15 -0.02
C ILE A 119 -30.56 8.91 -1.30
N ARG A 120 -31.59 8.06 -1.22
CA ARG A 120 -32.48 7.78 -2.34
C ARG A 120 -33.24 9.02 -2.78
N ASP A 121 -33.82 9.76 -1.84
CA ASP A 121 -34.67 10.92 -2.14
C ASP A 121 -33.83 12.07 -2.72
N GLU A 122 -32.62 12.31 -2.20
CA GLU A 122 -31.64 13.23 -2.77
C GLU A 122 -31.27 12.83 -4.21
N LEU A 123 -30.97 11.55 -4.45
CA LEU A 123 -30.65 11.05 -5.78
C LEU A 123 -31.80 11.24 -6.77
N LEU A 124 -33.04 10.99 -6.34
CA LEU A 124 -34.22 11.16 -7.18
C LEU A 124 -34.50 12.62 -7.50
N ALA A 125 -34.24 13.54 -6.57
CA ALA A 125 -34.34 14.98 -6.81
C ALA A 125 -33.36 15.45 -7.91
N LEU A 126 -32.17 14.85 -7.97
CA LEU A 126 -31.14 15.18 -8.96
C LEU A 126 -31.34 14.50 -10.33
N LYS A 127 -32.21 13.49 -10.44
CA LYS A 127 -32.35 12.62 -11.63
C LYS A 127 -32.54 13.38 -12.95
N ASN A 128 -33.27 14.49 -12.92
CA ASN A 128 -33.61 15.26 -14.13
C ASN A 128 -32.65 16.43 -14.39
N ASP A 129 -31.61 16.59 -13.56
CA ASP A 129 -30.61 17.64 -13.76
C ASP A 129 -29.57 17.18 -14.80
N PRO A 130 -29.47 17.86 -15.95
CA PRO A 130 -28.55 17.49 -17.04
C PRO A 130 -27.07 17.70 -16.70
N SER A 131 -26.73 18.39 -15.60
CA SER A 131 -25.36 18.72 -15.21
C SER A 131 -24.71 17.72 -14.24
N THR A 132 -25.50 16.80 -13.68
CA THR A 132 -25.09 16.01 -12.50
C THR A 132 -24.51 14.64 -12.90
N PHE A 133 -25.28 13.83 -13.61
CA PHE A 133 -24.89 12.45 -13.91
C PHE A 133 -23.89 12.37 -15.07
N GLN A 134 -22.65 12.05 -14.72
CA GLN A 134 -21.63 11.71 -15.71
C GLN A 134 -21.87 10.28 -16.23
N PRO A 135 -21.83 10.04 -17.55
CA PRO A 135 -21.95 8.70 -18.10
C PRO A 135 -20.83 7.80 -17.57
N TYR A 136 -21.18 6.59 -17.12
CA TYR A 136 -20.19 5.62 -16.70
C TYR A 136 -19.28 5.25 -17.89
N ARG A 137 -17.99 5.55 -17.77
CA ARG A 137 -16.95 5.18 -18.75
C ARG A 137 -16.30 3.90 -18.28
N ALA A 138 -16.89 2.76 -18.64
CA ALA A 138 -16.25 1.47 -18.40
C ALA A 138 -14.89 1.41 -19.13
N PRO A 139 -13.87 0.76 -18.55
CA PRO A 139 -12.64 0.44 -19.27
C PRO A 139 -12.95 -0.26 -20.60
N SER A 140 -12.20 0.06 -21.66
CA SER A 140 -12.46 -0.44 -23.02
C SER A 140 -12.49 -1.97 -23.15
N TRP A 141 -11.82 -2.68 -22.26
CA TRP A 141 -11.79 -4.15 -22.22
C TRP A 141 -13.07 -4.78 -21.65
N ALA A 142 -13.89 -4.02 -20.91
CA ALA A 142 -15.15 -4.45 -20.31
C ALA A 142 -16.39 -3.88 -21.05
N GLY A 143 -16.18 -3.11 -22.11
CA GLY A 143 -17.26 -2.50 -22.89
C GLY A 143 -17.92 -3.51 -23.84
N VAL A 144 -19.21 -3.75 -23.65
CA VAL A 144 -20.05 -4.36 -24.69
C VAL A 144 -20.07 -3.38 -25.88
N LYS A 145 -19.56 -3.78 -27.04
CA LYS A 145 -19.67 -2.98 -28.27
C LYS A 145 -21.15 -2.68 -28.49
N GLN A 146 -21.53 -1.41 -28.42
CA GLN A 146 -22.85 -1.00 -28.89
C GLN A 146 -22.91 -1.27 -30.39
N VAL A 147 -23.82 -2.17 -30.79
CA VAL A 147 -24.18 -2.37 -32.19
C VAL A 147 -24.83 -1.07 -32.65
N ARG A 148 -24.23 -0.44 -33.67
CA ARG A 148 -24.80 0.73 -34.34
C ARG A 148 -26.04 0.36 -35.12
#